data_AF-A0A442IF82-F1
#
_entry.id   AF-A0A442IF82-F1
#
_cell.length_a   1.000
_cell.length_b   1.000
_cell.length_c   1.000
_cell.angle_alpha   90.00
_cell.angle_beta   90.00
_cell.angle_gamma   90.00
#
_symmetry.space_group_name_H-M   'P 1'
#
loop_
_entity.id
_entity.type
_entity.pdbx_description
1 polymer ?
#
loop_
_entity_poly.entity_id
_entity_poly.type
_entity_poly.pdbx_seq_one_letter_code
_entity_poly.pdbx_strand_id
1 'polypeptide(L)'
;MRAQINHARRHATFNVAELRRQGYRQIGKGAFSRAFVHPDAPDVVIKVGKRYCPRIGLYDGFPHFASEILNKEIASKFYPKIYGFQWSPDKQHFWCVMKRYTKTRSRKDAYNIDATISTIAGRATYHSGKPTARFKRALYPFVDFRFVPDIHAGNVLHDDQGTPIIVDPICIKRGYDNAVYA
;
A
#
# COMPACT_ATOMS: atom_id res chain seq x y z
N MET A 1 -13.60 4.58 16.31
CA MET A 1 -13.19 4.48 14.88
C MET A 1 -13.72 5.62 13.99
N ARG A 2 -15.04 5.82 13.82
CA ARG A 2 -15.59 6.87 12.92
C ARG A 2 -15.03 8.28 13.16
N ALA A 3 -14.89 8.69 14.42
CA ALA A 3 -14.30 9.99 14.78
C ALA A 3 -12.85 10.15 14.29
N GLN A 4 -12.02 9.11 14.46
CA GLN A 4 -10.63 9.12 14.00
C GLN A 4 -10.53 9.19 12.47
N ILE A 5 -11.38 8.46 11.75
CA ILE A 5 -11.45 8.51 10.28
C ILE A 5 -11.81 9.93 9.82
N ASN A 6 -12.83 10.54 10.43
CA ASN A 6 -13.25 11.89 10.09
C ASN A 6 -12.18 12.92 10.43
N HIS A 7 -11.49 12.76 11.56
CA HIS A 7 -10.33 13.58 11.92
C HIS A 7 -9.24 13.47 10.84
N ALA A 8 -8.86 12.26 10.42
CA ALA A 8 -7.87 12.07 9.37
C ALA A 8 -8.28 12.63 8.01
N ARG A 9 -9.54 12.44 7.58
CA ARG A 9 -10.05 12.97 6.31
C ARG A 9 -10.03 14.50 6.25
N ARG A 10 -10.40 15.19 7.34
CA ARG A 10 -10.40 16.67 7.38
C ARG A 10 -9.00 17.28 7.24
N HIS A 11 -7.97 16.56 7.66
CA HIS A 11 -6.59 17.02 7.68
C HIS A 11 -5.74 16.44 6.53
N ALA A 12 -6.28 15.50 5.76
CA ALA A 12 -5.56 14.88 4.65
C ALA A 12 -5.18 15.93 3.59
N THR A 13 -3.89 15.99 3.27
CA THR A 13 -3.32 16.95 2.33
C THR A 13 -2.10 16.37 1.65
N PHE A 14 -1.75 16.89 0.46
CA PHE A 14 -0.52 16.55 -0.24
C PHE A 14 0.72 17.19 0.41
N ASN A 15 0.54 18.20 1.26
CA ASN A 15 1.64 18.93 1.89
C ASN A 15 2.07 18.29 3.23
N VAL A 16 3.23 17.63 3.22
CA VAL A 16 3.81 17.00 4.40
C VAL A 16 4.15 18.01 5.53
N ALA A 17 4.55 19.23 5.20
CA ALA A 17 4.85 20.24 6.21
C ALA A 17 3.59 20.67 6.97
N GLU A 18 2.46 20.76 6.25
CA GLU A 18 1.19 21.10 6.84
C GLU A 18 0.66 19.99 7.77
N LEU A 19 0.79 18.72 7.38
CA LEU A 19 0.47 17.61 8.29
C LEU A 19 1.25 17.70 9.62
N ARG A 20 2.53 18.03 9.56
CA ARG A 20 3.36 18.20 10.77
C ARG A 20 2.91 19.38 11.62
N ARG A 21 2.55 20.51 11.00
CA ARG A 21 1.97 21.67 11.69
C ARG A 21 0.67 21.31 12.42
N GLN A 22 -0.14 20.45 11.81
CA GLN A 22 -1.38 19.91 12.38
C GLN A 22 -1.16 18.81 13.43
N GLY A 23 0.09 18.55 13.88
CA GLY A 23 0.39 17.59 14.94
C GLY A 23 0.60 16.14 14.47
N TYR A 24 0.53 15.86 13.16
CA TYR A 24 0.78 14.51 12.65
C TYR A 24 2.27 14.15 12.72
N ARG A 25 2.53 12.93 13.21
CA ARG A 25 3.86 12.35 13.32
C ARG A 25 4.10 11.32 12.22
N GLN A 26 5.25 11.39 11.57
CA GLN A 26 5.65 10.41 10.57
C GLN A 26 6.04 9.10 11.26
N ILE A 27 5.44 7.99 10.86
CA ILE A 27 5.72 6.64 11.40
C ILE A 27 6.32 5.69 10.35
N GLY A 28 6.34 6.09 9.09
CA GLY A 28 6.89 5.28 8.00
C GLY A 28 7.36 6.15 6.83
N LYS A 29 8.39 5.66 6.13
CA LYS A 29 8.94 6.27 4.92
C LYS A 29 9.33 5.16 3.95
N GLY A 30 8.61 5.06 2.84
CA GLY A 30 8.94 4.21 1.70
C GLY A 30 9.61 5.02 0.59
N ALA A 31 9.82 4.37 -0.56
CA ALA A 31 10.40 5.02 -1.74
C ALA A 31 9.44 6.08 -2.34
N PHE A 32 8.14 5.78 -2.35
CA PHE A 32 7.11 6.63 -2.97
C PHE A 32 6.34 7.50 -1.99
N SER A 33 6.27 7.09 -0.72
CA SER A 33 5.31 7.68 0.21
C SER A 33 5.80 7.72 1.65
N ARG A 34 5.14 8.53 2.46
CA ARG A 34 5.33 8.67 3.90
C ARG A 34 4.00 8.41 4.60
N ALA A 35 4.05 7.76 5.74
CA ALA A 35 2.90 7.43 6.57
C ALA A 35 2.88 8.29 7.83
N PHE A 36 1.73 8.89 8.14
CA PHE A 36 1.53 9.81 9.25
C PHE A 36 0.38 9.36 10.16
N VAL A 37 0.51 9.61 11.46
CA VAL A 37 -0.51 9.35 12.49
C VAL A 37 -0.68 10.56 13.39
N HIS A 38 -1.87 10.77 13.93
CA HIS A 38 -2.16 11.81 14.92
C HIS A 38 -2.55 11.18 16.27
N PRO A 39 -2.20 11.77 17.42
CA PRO A 39 -2.64 11.28 18.74
C PRO A 39 -4.16 11.14 18.88
N ASP A 40 -4.95 12.00 18.25
CA ASP A 40 -6.43 11.93 18.25
C ASP A 40 -7.00 10.92 17.25
N ALA A 41 -6.16 10.38 16.38
CA ALA A 41 -6.53 9.36 15.38
C ALA A 41 -5.47 8.24 15.32
N PRO A 42 -5.18 7.56 16.45
CA PRO A 42 -4.04 6.66 16.56
C PRO A 42 -4.17 5.39 15.71
N ASP A 43 -5.39 5.00 15.34
CA ASP A 43 -5.70 3.78 14.57
C ASP A 43 -5.85 4.03 13.07
N VAL A 44 -5.58 5.26 12.62
CA VAL A 44 -5.72 5.70 11.23
C VAL A 44 -4.40 6.29 10.75
N VAL A 45 -4.06 6.02 9.50
CA VAL A 45 -2.87 6.55 8.84
C VAL A 45 -3.27 7.43 7.68
N ILE A 46 -2.57 8.55 7.52
CA ILE A 46 -2.52 9.33 6.28
C ILE A 46 -1.24 8.94 5.55
N LYS A 47 -1.35 8.26 4.41
CA LYS A 47 -0.25 7.98 3.49
C LYS A 47 -0.22 9.09 2.44
N VAL A 48 0.89 9.82 2.35
CA VAL A 48 1.10 10.86 1.32
C VAL A 48 2.26 10.44 0.44
N GLY A 49 2.05 10.44 -0.86
CA GLY A 49 3.03 9.92 -1.82
C GLY A 49 3.07 10.65 -3.14
N LYS A 50 3.99 10.19 -3.98
CA LYS A 50 4.22 10.69 -5.34
C LYS A 50 4.10 9.54 -6.34
N ARG A 51 3.62 9.85 -7.53
CA ARG A 51 3.41 8.90 -8.63
C ARG A 51 4.71 8.25 -9.10
N TYR A 52 5.80 9.00 -9.18
CA TYR A 52 7.07 8.53 -9.73
C TYR A 52 8.23 8.71 -8.75
N CYS A 53 9.13 7.73 -8.70
CA CYS A 53 10.36 7.83 -7.92
C CYS A 53 11.60 7.68 -8.82
N PRO A 54 12.32 8.79 -9.13
CA PRO A 54 13.51 8.75 -9.99
C PRO A 54 14.60 7.79 -9.49
N ARG A 55 14.76 7.69 -8.17
CA ARG A 55 15.79 6.84 -7.53
C ARG A 55 15.65 5.35 -7.90
N ILE A 56 14.43 4.86 -8.09
CA ILE A 56 14.17 3.46 -8.41
C ILE A 56 13.61 3.28 -9.83
N GLY A 57 13.39 4.37 -10.57
CA GLY A 57 12.96 4.32 -11.97
C GLY A 57 11.56 3.75 -12.21
N LEU A 58 10.72 3.68 -11.18
CA LEU A 58 9.40 3.06 -11.21
C LEU A 58 8.29 4.03 -10.80
N TYR A 59 7.05 3.65 -11.13
CA TYR A 59 5.83 4.33 -10.72
C TYR A 59 5.16 3.57 -9.57
N ASP A 60 4.55 4.30 -8.64
CA ASP A 60 3.92 3.75 -7.44
C ASP A 60 2.65 2.97 -7.80
N GLY A 61 2.57 1.66 -7.54
CA GLY A 61 1.34 0.92 -7.82
C GLY A 61 0.25 1.12 -6.77
N PHE A 62 0.56 1.70 -5.61
CA PHE A 62 -0.39 1.87 -4.51
C PHE A 62 -1.67 2.64 -4.88
N PRO A 63 -1.62 3.78 -5.61
CA PRO A 63 -2.82 4.50 -5.99
C PRO A 63 -3.82 3.67 -6.80
N HIS A 64 -3.32 2.86 -7.75
CA HIS A 64 -4.16 1.96 -8.53
C HIS A 64 -4.80 0.90 -7.62
N PHE A 65 -3.99 0.22 -6.80
CA PHE A 65 -4.46 -0.74 -5.80
C PHE A 65 -5.52 -0.15 -4.85
N ALA A 66 -5.31 1.08 -4.40
CA ALA A 66 -6.23 1.78 -3.50
C ALA A 66 -7.56 2.10 -4.17
N SER A 67 -7.53 2.55 -5.43
CA SER A 67 -8.71 2.80 -6.25
C SER A 67 -9.51 1.53 -6.50
N GLU A 68 -8.87 0.41 -6.87
CA GLU A 68 -9.56 -0.86 -7.10
C GLU A 68 -10.30 -1.36 -5.85
N ILE A 69 -9.70 -1.20 -4.66
CA ILE A 69 -10.37 -1.52 -3.38
C ILE A 69 -11.59 -0.63 -3.15
N LEU A 70 -11.46 0.68 -3.35
CA LEU A 70 -12.55 1.64 -3.12
C LEU A 70 -13.70 1.45 -4.10
N ASN A 71 -13.38 1.12 -5.35
CA ASN A 71 -14.34 0.79 -6.41
C ASN A 71 -14.95 -0.62 -6.25
N LYS A 72 -14.46 -1.40 -5.27
CA LYS A 72 -14.88 -2.79 -5.00
C LYS A 72 -14.58 -3.76 -6.15
N GLU A 73 -13.61 -3.42 -7.00
CA GLU A 73 -13.14 -4.28 -8.10
C GLU A 73 -12.31 -5.44 -7.56
N ILE A 74 -11.56 -5.20 -6.47
CA ILE A 74 -10.85 -6.23 -5.72
C ILE A 74 -11.25 -6.20 -4.24
N ALA A 75 -11.28 -7.37 -3.61
CA ALA A 75 -11.54 -7.49 -2.19
C ALA A 75 -10.80 -8.70 -1.60
N SER A 76 -10.22 -8.50 -0.42
CA SER A 76 -9.58 -9.56 0.35
C SER A 76 -9.43 -9.14 1.81
N LYS A 77 -9.51 -10.10 2.72
CA LYS A 77 -9.17 -9.87 4.14
C LYS A 77 -7.69 -9.53 4.36
N PHE A 78 -6.84 -9.80 3.36
CA PHE A 78 -5.41 -9.48 3.37
C PHE A 78 -5.10 -8.09 2.80
N TYR A 79 -6.10 -7.30 2.43
CA TYR A 79 -5.93 -5.94 1.92
C TYR A 79 -6.23 -4.90 3.00
N PRO A 80 -5.67 -3.69 2.90
CA PRO A 80 -5.94 -2.63 3.85
C PRO A 80 -7.40 -2.17 3.74
N LYS A 81 -7.97 -1.76 4.87
CA LYS A 81 -9.21 -0.98 4.89
C LYS A 81 -8.88 0.46 4.54
N ILE A 82 -9.36 0.90 3.38
CA ILE A 82 -9.18 2.26 2.87
C ILE A 82 -10.46 3.05 3.14
N TYR A 83 -10.28 4.25 3.69
CA TYR A 83 -11.37 5.16 4.03
C TYR A 83 -11.41 6.37 3.11
N GLY A 84 -10.33 6.72 2.44
CA GLY A 84 -10.35 7.82 1.47
C GLY A 84 -9.07 7.83 0.67
N PHE A 85 -9.16 8.29 -0.56
CA PHE A 85 -8.04 8.38 -1.47
C PHE A 85 -8.30 9.54 -2.42
N GLN A 86 -7.25 10.30 -2.74
CA GLN A 86 -7.36 11.37 -3.71
C GLN A 86 -6.02 11.61 -4.40
N TRP A 87 -6.09 11.87 -5.70
CA TRP A 87 -5.00 12.41 -6.51
C TRP A 87 -4.94 13.93 -6.43
N SER A 88 -3.74 14.49 -6.50
CA SER A 88 -3.58 15.90 -6.87
C SER A 88 -4.10 16.14 -8.29
N PRO A 89 -4.50 17.37 -8.65
CA PRO A 89 -5.08 17.66 -9.96
C PRO A 89 -4.20 17.24 -11.15
N ASP A 90 -2.88 17.32 -10.99
CA ASP A 90 -1.88 16.92 -11.98
C ASP A 90 -1.56 15.41 -11.99
N LYS A 91 -2.24 14.62 -11.16
CA LYS A 91 -1.99 13.18 -10.90
C LYS A 91 -0.51 12.87 -10.56
N GLN A 92 0.24 13.81 -9.97
CA GLN A 92 1.64 13.60 -9.56
C GLN A 92 1.79 13.17 -8.10
N HIS A 93 0.82 13.51 -7.25
CA HIS A 93 0.83 13.24 -5.82
C HIS A 93 -0.50 12.64 -5.39
N PHE A 94 -0.50 11.92 -4.28
CA PHE A 94 -1.73 11.38 -3.71
C PHE A 94 -1.69 11.47 -2.19
N TRP A 95 -2.89 11.45 -1.60
CA TRP A 95 -3.06 11.06 -0.21
C TRP A 95 -4.04 9.90 -0.10
N CYS A 96 -3.88 9.09 0.93
CA CYS A 96 -4.76 7.99 1.28
C CYS A 96 -4.96 7.92 2.80
N VAL A 97 -6.20 7.80 3.23
CA VAL A 97 -6.60 7.58 4.62
C VAL A 97 -7.00 6.12 4.76
N MET A 98 -6.30 5.38 5.63
CA MET A 98 -6.49 3.93 5.79
C MET A 98 -6.33 3.49 7.25
N LYS A 99 -6.82 2.29 7.59
CA LYS A 99 -6.57 1.67 8.90
C LYS A 99 -5.06 1.57 9.14
N ARG A 100 -4.63 1.84 10.38
CA ARG A 100 -3.26 1.61 10.81
C ARG A 100 -3.02 0.12 11.05
N TYR A 101 -1.89 -0.35 10.56
CA TYR A 101 -1.39 -1.70 10.77
C TYR A 101 0.00 -1.65 11.39
N THR A 102 0.43 -2.75 12.01
CA THR A 102 1.67 -2.82 12.77
C THR A 102 2.68 -3.73 12.08
N LYS A 103 3.98 -3.43 12.22
CA LYS A 103 5.04 -4.34 11.78
C LYS A 103 5.23 -5.42 12.84
N THR A 104 5.43 -6.66 12.40
CA THR A 104 5.86 -7.75 13.29
C THR A 104 7.35 -8.05 13.06
N ARG A 105 7.99 -8.69 14.05
CA ARG A 105 9.38 -9.14 13.92
C ARG A 105 9.52 -10.29 12.92
N SER A 106 8.48 -11.10 12.78
CA SER A 106 8.45 -12.23 11.86
C SER A 106 8.31 -11.76 10.42
N ARG A 107 9.20 -12.24 9.55
CA ARG A 107 9.13 -11.99 8.10
C ARG A 107 8.47 -13.12 7.32
N LYS A 108 8.00 -14.16 8.03
CA LYS A 108 7.49 -15.41 7.43
C LYS A 108 6.33 -15.16 6.47
N ASP A 109 5.37 -14.32 6.85
CA ASP A 109 4.24 -14.02 5.97
C ASP A 109 4.68 -13.31 4.71
N ALA A 110 5.57 -12.31 4.80
CA ALA A 110 6.09 -11.61 3.63
C ALA A 110 6.78 -12.57 2.66
N TYR A 111 7.63 -13.47 3.16
CA TYR A 111 8.30 -14.48 2.33
C TYR A 111 7.32 -15.47 1.70
N ASN A 112 6.31 -15.93 2.44
CA ASN A 112 5.31 -16.84 1.89
C ASN A 112 4.43 -16.15 0.84
N ILE A 113 4.10 -14.87 1.02
CA ILE A 113 3.34 -14.08 0.04
C ILE A 113 4.18 -13.88 -1.22
N ASP A 114 5.46 -13.51 -1.07
CA ASP A 114 6.40 -13.32 -2.19
C ASP A 114 6.62 -14.61 -3.00
N ALA A 115 6.86 -15.73 -2.31
CA ALA A 115 6.96 -17.04 -2.94
C ALA A 115 5.67 -17.43 -3.68
N THR A 116 4.50 -17.09 -3.11
CA THR A 116 3.21 -17.37 -3.74
C THR A 116 3.01 -16.55 -5.00
N ILE A 117 3.24 -15.23 -4.97
CA ILE A 117 3.08 -14.37 -6.16
C ILE A 117 4.07 -14.74 -7.26
N SER A 118 5.30 -15.10 -6.89
CA SER A 118 6.31 -15.58 -7.85
C SER A 118 5.87 -16.87 -8.53
N THR A 119 5.32 -17.81 -7.76
CA THR A 119 4.82 -19.10 -8.29
C THR A 119 3.66 -18.90 -9.26
N ILE A 120 2.66 -18.09 -8.91
CA ILE A 120 1.51 -17.83 -9.81
C ILE A 120 1.92 -17.06 -11.06
N ALA A 121 2.99 -16.26 -10.99
CA ALA A 121 3.55 -15.54 -12.14
C ALA A 121 4.50 -16.40 -13.00
N GLY A 122 4.66 -17.70 -12.70
CA GLY A 122 5.54 -18.60 -13.44
C GLY A 122 7.03 -18.32 -13.23
N ARG A 123 7.42 -17.61 -12.16
CA ARG A 123 8.83 -17.33 -11.85
C ARG A 123 9.44 -18.49 -11.10
N ALA A 124 10.57 -19.00 -11.59
CA ALA A 124 11.23 -20.19 -11.05
C ALA A 124 12.01 -19.93 -9.75
N THR A 125 12.27 -18.67 -9.40
CA THR A 125 13.17 -18.30 -8.29
C THR A 125 12.52 -17.30 -7.35
N TYR A 126 12.55 -17.63 -6.05
CA TYR A 126 12.25 -16.73 -4.94
C TYR A 126 13.22 -17.05 -3.80
N HIS A 127 13.69 -16.03 -3.09
CA HIS A 127 14.81 -16.18 -2.16
C HIS A 127 14.46 -16.95 -0.89
N SER A 128 13.19 -16.96 -0.47
CA SER A 128 12.75 -17.59 0.78
C SER A 128 11.24 -17.78 0.83
N GLY A 129 10.76 -18.56 1.80
CA GLY A 129 9.33 -18.82 2.02
C GLY A 129 8.83 -20.10 1.34
N LYS A 130 7.56 -20.42 1.57
CA LYS A 130 6.86 -21.53 0.91
C LYS A 130 5.57 -21.00 0.27
N PRO A 131 5.35 -21.21 -1.04
CA PRO A 131 4.10 -20.87 -1.69
C PRO A 131 2.92 -21.49 -0.95
N THR A 132 1.82 -20.75 -0.83
CA THR A 132 0.65 -21.21 -0.08
C THR A 132 -0.64 -20.83 -0.78
N ALA A 133 -1.60 -21.75 -0.78
CA ALA A 133 -2.95 -21.51 -1.30
C ALA A 133 -3.67 -20.37 -0.55
N ARG A 134 -3.27 -20.09 0.70
CA ARG A 134 -3.87 -19.07 1.58
C ARG A 134 -3.96 -17.70 0.91
N PHE A 135 -2.93 -17.29 0.17
CA PHE A 135 -2.83 -15.95 -0.42
C PHE A 135 -3.18 -15.92 -1.91
N LYS A 136 -3.27 -17.09 -2.57
CA LYS A 136 -3.33 -17.23 -4.03
C LYS A 136 -4.41 -16.35 -4.67
N ARG A 137 -5.65 -16.42 -4.18
CA ARG A 137 -6.78 -15.60 -4.69
C ARG A 137 -6.54 -14.10 -4.54
N ALA A 138 -5.90 -13.68 -3.46
CA ALA A 138 -5.60 -12.28 -3.17
C ALA A 138 -4.34 -11.77 -3.90
N LEU A 139 -3.67 -12.60 -4.69
CA LEU A 139 -2.46 -12.20 -5.42
C LEU A 139 -2.65 -12.22 -6.93
N TYR A 140 -3.67 -12.93 -7.44
CA TYR A 140 -3.98 -12.98 -8.86
C TYR A 140 -4.12 -11.61 -9.53
N PRO A 141 -4.80 -10.60 -8.94
CA PRO A 141 -4.90 -9.27 -9.56
C PRO A 141 -3.56 -8.60 -9.83
N PHE A 142 -2.50 -9.01 -9.13
CA PHE A 142 -1.15 -8.42 -9.25
C PHE A 142 -0.24 -9.19 -10.23
N VAL A 143 -0.74 -10.26 -10.84
CA VAL A 143 -0.03 -11.02 -11.88
C VAL A 143 -0.35 -10.42 -13.24
N ASP A 144 0.29 -9.31 -13.54
CA ASP A 144 0.13 -8.59 -14.80
C ASP A 144 1.51 -8.21 -15.36
N PHE A 145 1.69 -8.29 -16.68
CA PHE A 145 2.95 -7.97 -17.33
C PHE A 145 3.36 -6.50 -17.16
N ARG A 146 2.42 -5.61 -16.85
CA ARG A 146 2.63 -4.18 -16.55
C ARG A 146 3.17 -3.93 -15.15
N PHE A 147 3.01 -4.89 -14.23
CA PHE A 147 3.37 -4.73 -12.83
C PHE A 147 4.71 -5.40 -12.48
N VAL A 148 5.35 -4.85 -11.45
CA VAL A 148 6.48 -5.45 -10.74
C VAL A 148 6.02 -5.71 -9.31
N PRO A 149 5.91 -6.96 -8.86
CA PRO A 149 5.61 -7.26 -7.46
C PRO A 149 6.59 -6.58 -6.52
N ASP A 150 6.09 -5.88 -5.51
CA ASP A 150 6.87 -5.20 -4.46
C ASP A 150 6.58 -5.83 -3.07
N ILE A 151 6.53 -7.16 -3.03
CA ILE A 151 6.24 -7.88 -1.80
C ILE A 151 7.52 -8.06 -0.99
N HIS A 152 7.59 -7.35 0.13
CA HIS A 152 8.66 -7.52 1.11
C HIS A 152 8.15 -7.21 2.52
N ALA A 153 8.97 -7.48 3.55
CA ALA A 153 8.58 -7.29 4.95
C ALA A 153 8.21 -5.84 5.34
N GLY A 154 8.48 -4.85 4.47
CA GLY A 154 8.05 -3.48 4.66
C GLY A 154 6.61 -3.22 4.24
N ASN A 155 6.09 -4.02 3.30
CA ASN A 155 4.78 -3.88 2.66
C ASN A 155 3.78 -4.95 3.13
N VAL A 156 4.20 -5.81 4.06
CA VAL A 156 3.33 -6.76 4.76
C VAL A 156 3.30 -6.38 6.24
N LEU A 157 2.16 -5.84 6.67
CA LEU A 157 1.88 -5.43 8.04
C LEU A 157 0.86 -6.39 8.67
N HIS A 158 0.49 -6.15 9.92
CA HIS A 158 -0.48 -6.98 10.64
C HIS A 158 -1.55 -6.14 11.32
N ASP A 159 -2.78 -6.65 11.32
CA ASP A 159 -3.84 -6.10 12.14
C ASP A 159 -3.74 -6.55 13.61
N ASP A 160 -4.70 -6.11 14.41
CA ASP A 160 -4.84 -6.41 15.85
C ASP A 160 -5.04 -7.91 16.14
N GLN A 161 -5.40 -8.70 15.13
CA GLN A 161 -5.63 -10.15 15.24
C GLN A 161 -4.44 -10.96 14.71
N GLY A 162 -3.37 -10.29 14.26
CA GLY A 162 -2.23 -10.94 13.62
C GLY A 162 -2.51 -11.41 12.19
N THR A 163 -3.55 -10.90 11.53
CA THR A 163 -3.76 -11.15 10.10
C THR A 163 -2.75 -10.35 9.28
N PRO A 164 -2.02 -10.97 8.34
CA PRO A 164 -1.12 -10.24 7.45
C PRO A 164 -1.91 -9.39 6.45
N ILE A 165 -1.46 -8.16 6.23
CA ILE A 165 -2.08 -7.14 5.40
C ILE A 165 -1.06 -6.61 4.40
N ILE A 166 -1.35 -6.76 3.12
CA ILE A 166 -0.52 -6.34 1.99
C ILE A 166 -0.88 -4.91 1.66
N VAL A 167 0.01 -3.95 1.97
CA VAL A 167 -0.30 -2.51 1.89
C VAL A 167 0.29 -1.81 0.67
N ASP A 168 1.20 -2.45 -0.06
CA ASP A 168 1.84 -1.89 -1.25
C ASP A 168 2.35 -3.03 -2.15
N PRO A 169 1.44 -3.70 -2.89
CA PRO A 169 1.75 -4.99 -3.52
C PRO A 169 2.59 -4.88 -4.80
N ILE A 170 2.57 -3.74 -5.47
CA ILE A 170 3.08 -3.60 -6.84
C ILE A 170 3.73 -2.23 -7.08
N CYS A 171 4.72 -2.22 -7.96
CA CYS A 171 5.14 -1.06 -8.73
C CYS A 171 4.66 -1.19 -10.18
N ILE A 172 4.58 -0.09 -10.91
CA ILE A 172 4.23 -0.09 -12.34
C ILE A 172 5.49 0.12 -13.18
N LYS A 173 5.65 -0.72 -14.22
CA LYS A 173 6.75 -0.61 -15.18
C LYS A 173 6.65 0.68 -15.97
N ARG A 174 7.81 1.28 -16.27
CA ARG A 174 7.89 2.47 -17.12
C ARG A 174 7.23 2.24 -18.48
N GLY A 175 6.45 3.20 -18.95
CA GLY A 175 5.73 3.13 -20.24
C GLY A 175 4.30 2.59 -20.13
N TYR A 176 3.91 2.02 -18.99
CA TYR A 176 2.55 1.53 -18.75
C TYR A 176 1.73 2.39 -17.79
N ASP A 177 2.31 3.42 -17.20
CA ASP A 177 1.68 4.26 -16.18
C ASP A 177 0.44 4.99 -16.72
N ASN A 178 0.48 5.51 -17.93
CA ASN A 178 -0.70 6.13 -18.53
C ASN A 178 -1.84 5.14 -18.77
N ALA A 179 -1.53 3.89 -19.14
CA ALA A 179 -2.56 2.87 -19.33
C ALA A 179 -3.19 2.40 -18.02
N VAL A 180 -2.44 2.46 -16.91
CA VAL A 180 -2.90 2.04 -15.58
C VAL A 180 -3.64 3.17 -14.85
N TYR A 181 -3.28 4.43 -15.10
CA TYR A 181 -3.90 5.59 -14.44
C TYR A 181 -4.84 6.42 -15.33
N ALA A 182 -5.16 5.92 -16.53
CA ALA A 182 -6.09 6.56 -17.46
C ALA A 182 -7.41 6.89 -16.75
#